data_AF-A0A9Y4TTB3-F1
#
_entry.id   AF-A0A9Y4TTB3-F1
#
_cell.length_a   1.000
_cell.length_b   1.000
_cell.length_c   1.000
_cell.angle_alpha   90.00
_cell.angle_beta   90.00
_cell.angle_gamma   90.00
#
_symmetry.space_group_name_H-M   'P 1'
#
loop_
_entity.id
_entity.type
_entity.pdbx_description
1 polymer ?
#
loop_
_entity_poly.entity_id
_entity_poly.type
_entity_poly.pdbx_seq_one_letter_code
_entity_poly.pdbx_strand_id
1 'polypeptide(L)'
;MPVQIPDDSDFSSFKDQCLSADGWTSRYNKGGVTVWCRDQESSTVQKLKMRIVCKDVMAETLYDVLHDTSYRKKWDTNMIDTYDIGRLTVNADVGYYSCPQHPPKKDYVRAVSLLTGYLIQSNGTAGSTLYYLTQVDPRGSLPKWVVNRVSQFVAPKAMRKIYKASLKYPEWKRKHNPSLKPWMFPEQNTLPCISVAELTLQRGDSLENIDESGVSEEKTNHSDDEET
;
A
#
# COMPACT_ATOMS: atom_id res chain seq x y z
N MET A 1 -15.87 5.94 17.71
CA MET A 1 -15.21 7.02 16.95
C MET A 1 -15.77 7.02 15.54
N PRO A 2 -16.26 8.16 15.02
CA PRO A 2 -16.71 8.25 13.63
C PRO A 2 -15.54 8.22 12.64
N VAL A 3 -15.82 7.96 11.36
CA VAL A 3 -14.82 8.12 10.29
C VAL A 3 -14.43 9.59 10.18
N GLN A 4 -13.15 9.87 9.92
CA GLN A 4 -12.60 11.22 9.79
C GLN A 4 -11.84 11.34 8.46
N ILE A 5 -11.83 12.53 7.88
CA ILE A 5 -10.98 12.86 6.74
C ILE A 5 -9.60 13.23 7.30
N PRO A 6 -8.50 12.69 6.76
CA PRO A 6 -7.16 13.03 7.24
C PRO A 6 -6.89 14.54 7.16
N ASP A 7 -6.32 15.08 8.24
CA ASP A 7 -5.89 16.48 8.32
C ASP A 7 -4.36 16.63 8.19
N ASP A 8 -3.85 17.86 8.26
CA ASP A 8 -2.42 18.15 8.13
C ASP A 8 -1.56 17.45 9.20
N SER A 9 -2.13 17.19 10.38
CA SER A 9 -1.43 16.48 11.46
C SER A 9 -1.29 15.00 11.13
N ASP A 10 -2.30 14.39 10.51
CA ASP A 10 -2.25 13.01 10.01
C ASP A 10 -1.18 12.85 8.92
N PHE A 11 -1.15 13.77 7.94
CA PHE A 11 -0.14 13.77 6.88
C PHE A 11 1.29 13.98 7.43
N SER A 12 1.45 14.87 8.40
CA SER A 12 2.74 15.13 9.05
C SER A 12 3.21 13.89 9.83
N SER A 13 2.32 13.30 10.64
CA SER A 13 2.60 12.05 11.37
C SER A 13 2.95 10.89 10.44
N PHE A 14 2.25 10.75 9.31
CA PHE A 14 2.54 9.73 8.31
C PHE A 14 3.94 9.92 7.69
N LYS A 15 4.27 11.17 7.33
CA LYS A 15 5.59 11.53 6.79
C LYS A 15 6.70 11.22 7.80
N ASP A 16 6.51 11.58 9.06
CA ASP A 16 7.47 11.30 10.12
C ASP A 16 7.69 9.80 10.33
N GLN A 17 6.61 9.00 10.28
CA GLN A 17 6.72 7.53 10.33
C GLN A 17 7.50 6.95 9.15
N CYS A 18 7.35 7.52 7.95
CA CYS A 18 8.11 7.10 6.77
C CYS A 18 9.60 7.45 6.88
N LEU A 19 9.94 8.59 7.47
CA LEU A 19 11.31 9.11 7.51
C LEU A 19 12.10 8.70 8.77
N SER A 20 11.42 8.45 9.89
CA SER A 20 12.05 8.07 11.15
C SER A 20 12.80 6.74 11.03
N ALA A 21 14.01 6.66 11.62
CA ALA A 21 14.76 5.42 11.79
C ALA A 21 14.33 4.64 13.04
N ASP A 22 13.60 5.27 13.96
CA ASP A 22 13.40 4.75 15.31
C ASP A 22 12.39 3.61 15.37
N GLY A 23 12.80 2.53 16.04
CA GLY A 23 11.98 1.32 16.21
C GLY A 23 11.78 0.53 14.92
N TRP A 24 12.64 0.71 13.90
CA TRP A 24 12.56 0.02 12.62
C TRP A 24 13.76 -0.91 12.40
N THR A 25 13.49 -2.20 12.21
CA THR A 25 14.51 -3.21 11.93
C THR A 25 14.52 -3.52 10.43
N SER A 26 15.67 -3.32 9.75
CA SER A 26 15.82 -3.66 8.33
C SER A 26 15.80 -5.18 8.13
N ARG A 27 14.87 -5.68 7.33
CA ARG A 27 14.74 -7.11 6.96
C ARG A 27 15.17 -7.39 5.52
N TYR A 28 15.29 -6.35 4.70
CA TYR A 28 15.75 -6.48 3.31
C TYR A 28 16.44 -5.20 2.86
N ASN A 29 17.60 -5.31 2.20
CA ASN A 29 18.28 -4.17 1.58
C ASN A 29 19.08 -4.61 0.35
N LYS A 30 18.47 -4.57 -0.84
CA LYS A 30 19.12 -4.98 -2.08
C LYS A 30 18.50 -4.30 -3.31
N GLY A 31 19.35 -3.86 -4.24
CA GLY A 31 18.94 -3.30 -5.53
C GLY A 31 18.11 -2.02 -5.40
N GLY A 32 18.51 -1.11 -4.51
CA GLY A 32 17.82 0.17 -4.28
C GLY A 32 16.51 0.06 -3.49
N VAL A 33 16.11 -1.16 -3.09
CA VAL A 33 14.93 -1.42 -2.26
C VAL A 33 15.37 -1.75 -0.84
N THR A 34 14.74 -1.11 0.13
CA THR A 34 14.91 -1.41 1.55
C THR A 34 13.54 -1.66 2.20
N VAL A 35 13.44 -2.68 3.04
CA VAL A 35 12.23 -3.03 3.78
C VAL A 35 12.56 -3.12 5.27
N TRP A 36 11.80 -2.41 6.08
CA TRP A 36 11.86 -2.42 7.53
C TRP A 36 10.54 -2.93 8.11
N CYS A 37 10.65 -3.61 9.25
CA CYS A 37 9.53 -4.02 10.08
C CYS A 37 9.71 -3.43 11.47
N ARG A 38 8.61 -3.13 12.16
CA ARG A 38 8.65 -2.94 13.61
C ARG A 38 8.48 -4.29 14.28
N ASP A 39 9.32 -4.60 15.26
CA ASP A 39 9.08 -5.74 16.13
C ASP A 39 7.82 -5.44 16.96
N GLN A 40 6.82 -6.30 16.82
CA GLN A 40 5.52 -6.22 17.49
C GLN A 40 5.17 -7.60 18.03
N GLU A 41 4.21 -7.67 18.96
CA GLU A 41 3.70 -8.93 19.47
C GLU A 41 3.20 -9.82 18.32
N SER A 42 3.46 -11.13 18.41
CA SER A 42 3.15 -12.10 17.36
C SER A 42 1.66 -12.18 17.01
N SER A 43 0.79 -11.74 17.92
CA SER A 43 -0.67 -11.64 17.79
C SER A 43 -1.15 -10.42 17.00
N THR A 44 -0.24 -9.55 16.52
CA THR A 44 -0.60 -8.33 15.78
C THR A 44 0.01 -8.33 14.38
N VAL A 45 -0.69 -7.71 13.43
CA VAL A 45 -0.15 -7.50 12.09
C VAL A 45 0.95 -6.44 12.10
N GLN A 46 2.12 -6.80 11.59
CA GLN A 46 3.28 -5.95 11.55
C GLN A 46 3.08 -4.76 10.62
N LYS A 47 3.57 -3.61 11.07
CA LYS A 47 3.73 -2.42 10.23
C LYS A 47 5.00 -2.57 9.41
N LEU A 48 4.86 -2.45 8.10
CA LEU A 48 5.92 -2.56 7.10
C LEU A 48 6.21 -1.20 6.52
N LYS A 49 7.48 -0.82 6.53
CA LYS A 49 7.99 0.36 5.83
C LYS A 49 8.89 -0.10 4.71
N MET A 50 8.67 0.41 3.52
CA MET A 50 9.44 0.10 2.33
C MET A 50 9.93 1.39 1.70
N ARG A 51 11.12 1.34 1.10
CA ARG A 51 11.67 2.43 0.31
C ARG A 51 12.25 1.87 -0.98
N ILE A 52 12.03 2.56 -2.10
CA ILE A 52 12.77 2.33 -3.34
C ILE A 52 13.28 3.65 -3.90
N VAL A 53 14.54 3.66 -4.36
CA VAL A 53 15.13 4.78 -5.08
C VAL A 53 14.93 4.56 -6.58
N CYS A 54 14.21 5.47 -7.22
CA CYS A 54 13.91 5.46 -8.65
C CYS A 54 14.80 6.49 -9.36
N LYS A 55 15.87 6.05 -10.03
CA LYS A 55 16.91 6.94 -10.59
C LYS A 55 16.52 7.67 -11.88
N ASP A 56 15.44 7.23 -12.52
CA ASP A 56 15.03 7.61 -13.88
C ASP A 56 13.51 7.82 -13.96
N VAL A 57 12.84 7.96 -12.82
CA VAL A 57 11.42 8.27 -12.72
C VAL A 57 11.26 9.51 -11.87
N MET A 58 10.57 10.51 -12.42
CA MET A 58 10.27 11.75 -11.72
C MET A 58 9.12 11.55 -10.71
N ALA A 59 9.08 12.40 -9.68
CA ALA A 59 8.08 12.29 -8.61
C ALA A 59 6.63 12.39 -9.15
N GLU A 60 6.41 13.23 -10.16
CA GLU A 60 5.12 13.42 -10.83
C GLU A 60 4.67 12.14 -11.55
N THR A 61 5.62 11.39 -12.13
CA THR A 61 5.31 10.11 -12.78
C THR A 61 4.90 9.05 -11.76
N LEU A 62 5.56 8.99 -10.60
CA LEU A 62 5.12 8.12 -9.50
C LEU A 62 3.74 8.51 -9.00
N TYR A 63 3.49 9.81 -8.81
CA TYR A 63 2.21 10.33 -8.33
C TYR A 63 1.08 9.94 -9.28
N ASP A 64 1.28 10.14 -10.59
CA ASP A 64 0.32 9.74 -11.61
C ASP A 64 0.07 8.21 -11.62
N VAL A 65 1.13 7.40 -11.54
CA VAL A 65 1.01 5.92 -11.56
C VAL A 65 0.23 5.38 -10.36
N LEU A 66 0.35 6.03 -9.21
CA LEU A 66 -0.37 5.65 -8.00
C LEU A 66 -1.85 6.05 -8.05
N HIS A 67 -2.20 7.12 -8.76
CA HIS A 67 -3.59 7.61 -8.87
C HIS A 67 -4.34 7.10 -10.11
N ASP A 68 -3.66 6.72 -11.18
CA ASP A 68 -4.31 6.25 -12.41
C ASP A 68 -4.85 4.81 -12.24
N THR A 69 -6.10 4.69 -11.78
CA THR A 69 -6.80 3.41 -11.60
C THR A 69 -6.97 2.63 -12.90
N SER A 70 -7.05 3.31 -14.04
CA SER A 70 -7.08 2.67 -15.36
C SER A 70 -5.74 2.02 -15.70
N TYR A 71 -4.65 2.69 -15.37
CA TYR A 71 -3.31 2.10 -15.52
C TYR A 71 -3.04 0.99 -14.50
N ARG A 72 -3.58 1.09 -13.28
CA ARG A 72 -3.46 0.04 -12.25
C ARG A 72 -3.88 -1.33 -12.79
N LYS A 73 -4.97 -1.39 -13.58
CA LYS A 73 -5.46 -2.61 -14.26
C LYS A 73 -4.45 -3.24 -15.21
N LYS A 74 -3.49 -2.46 -15.71
CA LYS A 74 -2.47 -2.93 -16.65
C LYS A 74 -1.25 -3.55 -15.95
N TRP A 75 -0.83 -3.01 -14.81
CA TRP A 75 0.45 -3.37 -14.19
C TRP A 75 0.30 -4.14 -12.87
N ASP A 76 -0.81 -3.95 -12.15
CA ASP A 76 -1.08 -4.68 -10.93
C ASP A 76 -1.73 -6.03 -11.24
N THR A 77 -0.87 -7.04 -11.40
CA THR A 77 -1.27 -8.43 -11.61
C THR A 77 -2.00 -9.05 -10.43
N ASN A 78 -1.98 -8.41 -9.25
CA ASN A 78 -2.71 -8.85 -8.08
C ASN A 78 -4.02 -8.09 -7.91
N MET A 79 -4.48 -7.30 -8.87
CA MET A 79 -5.77 -6.62 -8.79
C MET A 79 -6.82 -7.38 -9.59
N ILE A 80 -7.89 -7.81 -8.91
CA ILE A 80 -9.05 -8.42 -9.56
C ILE A 80 -9.97 -7.32 -10.09
N ASP A 81 -10.33 -6.39 -9.21
CA ASP A 81 -11.23 -5.29 -9.54
C ASP A 81 -10.91 -4.06 -8.70
N THR A 82 -11.12 -2.88 -9.29
CA THR A 82 -10.97 -1.58 -8.64
C THR A 82 -11.89 -0.55 -9.29
N TYR A 83 -12.52 0.26 -8.44
CA TYR A 83 -13.31 1.42 -8.84
C TYR A 83 -13.50 2.37 -7.67
N ASP A 84 -13.62 3.66 -7.98
CA ASP A 84 -13.93 4.68 -6.98
C ASP A 84 -15.45 4.71 -6.73
N ILE A 85 -15.85 4.73 -5.45
CA ILE A 85 -17.25 4.70 -5.01
C ILE A 85 -17.83 6.11 -5.00
N GLY A 86 -17.08 7.07 -4.45
CA GLY A 86 -17.48 8.46 -4.40
C GLY A 86 -16.49 9.34 -3.67
N ARG A 87 -16.72 10.64 -3.73
CA ARG A 87 -15.79 11.68 -3.29
C ARG A 87 -16.28 12.34 -2.00
N LEU A 88 -15.39 12.55 -1.05
CA LEU A 88 -15.66 13.23 0.23
C LEU A 88 -15.25 14.71 0.17
N THR A 89 -14.07 15.02 -0.36
CA THR A 89 -13.53 16.38 -0.56
C THR A 89 -12.85 16.48 -1.93
N VAL A 90 -12.10 17.55 -2.23
CA VAL A 90 -11.33 17.62 -3.49
C VAL A 90 -10.15 16.64 -3.55
N ASN A 91 -9.70 16.14 -2.39
CA ASN A 91 -8.49 15.34 -2.21
C ASN A 91 -8.73 14.07 -1.37
N ALA A 92 -9.99 13.74 -1.07
CA ALA A 92 -10.37 12.52 -0.36
C ALA A 92 -11.56 11.87 -1.05
N ASP A 93 -11.43 10.59 -1.32
CA ASP A 93 -12.45 9.73 -1.92
C ASP A 93 -12.50 8.38 -1.20
N VAL A 94 -13.50 7.57 -1.56
CA VAL A 94 -13.68 6.21 -1.10
C VAL A 94 -13.61 5.31 -2.32
N GLY A 95 -12.67 4.37 -2.32
CA GLY A 95 -12.48 3.39 -3.38
C GLY A 95 -12.70 1.95 -2.93
N TYR A 96 -13.02 1.08 -3.90
CA TYR A 96 -13.03 -0.36 -3.76
C TYR A 96 -11.79 -0.95 -4.44
N TYR A 97 -11.11 -1.87 -3.78
CA TYR A 97 -10.01 -2.64 -4.34
C TYR A 97 -10.13 -4.11 -3.91
N SER A 98 -9.90 -5.03 -4.84
CA SER A 98 -9.86 -6.47 -4.57
C SER A 98 -8.63 -7.13 -5.18
N CYS A 99 -8.10 -8.14 -4.49
CA CYS A 99 -6.89 -8.88 -4.84
C CYS A 99 -7.15 -10.38 -4.71
N PRO A 100 -6.48 -11.25 -5.48
CA PRO A 100 -6.65 -12.69 -5.32
C PRO A 100 -6.08 -13.15 -3.99
N GLN A 101 -6.98 -13.39 -3.05
CA GLN A 101 -6.86 -14.44 -2.03
C GLN A 101 -8.19 -15.23 -2.07
N HIS A 102 -8.24 -16.22 -2.99
CA HIS A 102 -9.35 -17.17 -3.23
C HIS A 102 -10.62 -16.61 -3.96
N PRO A 103 -11.37 -17.45 -4.73
CA PRO A 103 -12.17 -17.07 -5.90
C PRO A 103 -13.51 -16.33 -5.63
N PRO A 104 -14.21 -15.80 -6.66
CA PRO A 104 -15.14 -14.69 -6.51
C PRO A 104 -16.58 -15.10 -6.15
N LYS A 105 -17.14 -14.38 -5.16
CA LYS A 105 -18.52 -14.33 -4.63
C LYS A 105 -18.83 -15.30 -3.47
N LYS A 106 -19.67 -14.78 -2.57
CA LYS A 106 -20.08 -15.27 -1.23
C LYS A 106 -18.98 -15.54 -0.19
N ASP A 107 -17.72 -15.72 -0.60
CA ASP A 107 -16.61 -16.10 0.32
C ASP A 107 -15.43 -15.11 0.36
N TYR A 108 -15.68 -13.80 0.16
CA TYR A 108 -14.62 -12.79 0.30
C TYR A 108 -14.31 -12.52 1.78
N VAL A 109 -13.05 -12.72 2.15
CA VAL A 109 -12.53 -12.21 3.42
C VAL A 109 -12.28 -10.71 3.28
N ARG A 110 -12.95 -9.92 4.13
CA ARG A 110 -12.75 -8.48 4.16
C ARG A 110 -11.48 -8.15 4.96
N ALA A 111 -10.40 -7.85 4.24
CA ALA A 111 -9.20 -7.30 4.83
C ALA A 111 -9.46 -5.94 5.50
N VAL A 112 -8.61 -5.59 6.46
CA VAL A 112 -8.62 -4.30 7.18
C VAL A 112 -7.28 -3.63 6.93
N SER A 113 -7.28 -2.52 6.18
CA SER A 113 -6.10 -1.66 6.08
C SER A 113 -6.09 -0.70 7.27
N LEU A 114 -5.27 -0.98 8.29
CA LEU A 114 -5.13 -0.12 9.48
C LEU A 114 -4.43 1.19 9.12
N LEU A 115 -3.39 1.12 8.30
CA LEU A 115 -2.70 2.29 7.74
C LEU A 115 -2.02 1.85 6.44
N THR A 116 -2.26 2.54 5.34
CA THR A 116 -1.57 2.30 4.07
C THR A 116 -1.42 3.63 3.35
N GLY A 117 -0.21 3.98 2.95
CA GLY A 117 0.03 5.23 2.23
C GLY A 117 1.40 5.29 1.57
N TYR A 118 1.60 6.31 0.76
CA TYR A 118 2.84 6.55 0.04
C TYR A 118 3.39 7.93 0.36
N LEU A 119 4.71 8.04 0.47
CA LEU A 119 5.42 9.31 0.48
C LEU A 119 6.38 9.33 -0.71
N ILE A 120 6.24 10.32 -1.59
CA ILE A 120 7.12 10.53 -2.74
C ILE A 120 8.03 11.72 -2.42
N GLN A 121 9.34 11.52 -2.53
CA GLN A 121 10.33 12.61 -2.43
C GLN A 121 11.00 12.81 -3.78
N SER A 122 10.98 14.04 -4.29
CA SER A 122 11.79 14.41 -5.45
C SER A 122 13.26 14.46 -5.04
N ASN A 123 14.14 13.88 -5.85
CA ASN A 123 15.58 13.97 -5.69
C ASN A 123 16.17 15.03 -6.66
N GLY A 124 15.38 16.07 -6.97
CA GLY A 124 15.71 17.06 -7.99
C GLY A 124 15.56 16.49 -9.40
N THR A 125 16.52 16.78 -10.29
CA THR A 125 16.52 16.27 -11.67
C THR A 125 17.00 14.81 -11.78
N ALA A 126 17.48 14.22 -10.67
CA ALA A 126 18.12 12.91 -10.65
C ALA A 126 17.16 11.73 -10.43
N GLY A 127 15.87 11.97 -10.22
CA GLY A 127 14.89 10.91 -9.95
C GLY A 127 14.01 11.21 -8.74
N SER A 128 13.50 10.15 -8.13
CA SER A 128 12.63 10.24 -6.96
C SER A 128 12.83 9.06 -6.01
N THR A 129 12.34 9.20 -4.79
CA THR A 129 12.33 8.15 -3.79
C THR A 129 10.88 7.89 -3.38
N LEU A 130 10.43 6.64 -3.48
CA LEU A 130 9.11 6.22 -3.02
C LEU A 130 9.24 5.49 -1.68
N TYR A 131 8.54 5.98 -0.69
CA TYR A 131 8.25 5.30 0.56
C TYR A 131 6.85 4.72 0.49
N TYR A 132 6.69 3.49 0.98
CA TYR A 132 5.42 2.81 1.14
C TYR A 132 5.33 2.30 2.57
N LEU A 133 4.36 2.80 3.33
CA LEU A 133 4.09 2.39 4.71
C LEU A 133 2.73 1.67 4.72
N THR A 134 2.71 0.45 5.24
CA THR A 134 1.47 -0.35 5.29
C THR A 134 1.39 -1.21 6.54
N GLN A 135 0.17 -1.33 7.07
CA GLN A 135 -0.22 -2.25 8.13
C GLN A 135 -1.61 -2.76 7.75
N VAL A 136 -1.65 -3.95 7.18
CA VAL A 136 -2.86 -4.55 6.64
C VAL A 136 -3.07 -5.89 7.30
N ASP A 137 -4.29 -6.09 7.77
CA ASP A 137 -4.77 -7.37 8.24
C ASP A 137 -5.59 -8.04 7.13
N PRO A 138 -5.07 -9.09 6.46
CA PRO A 138 -5.83 -9.81 5.46
C PRO A 138 -7.04 -10.53 6.08
N ARG A 139 -7.07 -10.71 7.42
CA ARG A 139 -8.05 -11.49 8.16
C ARG A 139 -8.12 -12.92 7.63
N GLY A 140 -9.21 -13.63 7.88
CA GLY A 140 -9.43 -14.99 7.38
C GLY A 140 -8.94 -16.04 8.38
N SER A 141 -8.28 -17.09 7.89
CA SER A 141 -7.80 -18.23 8.70
C SER A 141 -6.29 -18.27 8.89
N LEU A 142 -5.56 -17.24 8.43
CA LEU A 142 -4.10 -17.19 8.52
C LEU A 142 -3.66 -16.57 9.85
N PRO A 143 -2.80 -17.26 10.61
CA PRO A 143 -2.21 -16.67 11.81
C PRO A 143 -1.39 -15.42 11.50
N LYS A 144 -1.36 -14.42 12.38
CA LYS A 144 -0.68 -13.15 12.13
C LYS A 144 0.81 -13.31 11.86
N TRP A 145 1.50 -14.23 12.54
CA TRP A 145 2.93 -14.49 12.28
C TRP A 145 3.17 -14.97 10.83
N VAL A 146 2.25 -15.74 10.25
CA VAL A 146 2.31 -16.17 8.83
C VAL A 146 2.15 -14.95 7.93
N VAL A 147 1.16 -14.10 8.21
CA VAL A 147 0.93 -12.85 7.47
C VAL A 147 2.18 -11.98 7.50
N ASN A 148 2.78 -11.82 8.68
CA ASN A 148 3.99 -11.03 8.90
C ASN A 148 5.18 -11.58 8.10
N ARG A 149 5.38 -12.91 8.11
CA ARG A 149 6.45 -13.57 7.37
C ARG A 149 6.28 -13.42 5.86
N VAL A 150 5.09 -13.70 5.33
CA VAL A 150 4.81 -13.63 3.88
C VAL A 150 4.95 -12.21 3.35
N SER A 151 4.46 -11.23 4.11
CA SER A 151 4.48 -9.82 3.69
C SER A 151 5.91 -9.29 3.46
N GLN A 152 6.88 -9.75 4.24
CA GLN A 152 8.30 -9.39 4.07
C GLN A 152 8.88 -9.88 2.72
N PHE A 153 8.43 -11.02 2.19
CA PHE A 153 8.87 -11.54 0.89
C PHE A 153 8.19 -10.84 -0.30
N VAL A 154 6.93 -10.43 -0.12
CA VAL A 154 6.14 -9.78 -1.17
C VAL A 154 6.50 -8.29 -1.29
N ALA A 155 6.85 -7.64 -0.18
CA ALA A 155 7.16 -6.21 -0.11
C ALA A 155 8.21 -5.75 -1.15
N PRO A 156 9.41 -6.37 -1.29
CA PRO A 156 10.37 -5.95 -2.30
C PRO A 156 9.86 -6.10 -3.74
N LYS A 157 9.06 -7.14 -4.01
CA LYS A 157 8.49 -7.39 -5.33
C LYS A 157 7.44 -6.33 -5.68
N ALA A 158 6.61 -5.92 -4.71
CA ALA A 158 5.63 -4.86 -4.88
C ALA A 158 6.29 -3.53 -5.27
N MET A 159 7.34 -3.11 -4.55
CA MET A 159 8.08 -1.88 -4.84
C MET A 159 8.71 -1.89 -6.25
N ARG A 160 9.29 -3.02 -6.66
CA ARG A 160 9.83 -3.18 -8.01
C ARG A 160 8.76 -3.16 -9.10
N LYS A 161 7.57 -3.71 -8.83
CA LYS A 161 6.44 -3.65 -9.77
C LYS A 161 6.00 -2.20 -10.00
N ILE A 162 5.86 -1.41 -8.93
CA ILE A 162 5.53 0.02 -9.03
C ILE A 162 6.58 0.75 -9.89
N TYR A 163 7.86 0.59 -9.56
CA TYR A 163 8.93 1.24 -10.33
C TYR A 163 8.93 0.85 -11.81
N LYS A 164 8.82 -0.45 -12.13
CA LYS A 164 8.71 -0.92 -13.51
C LYS A 164 7.46 -0.39 -14.23
N ALA A 165 6.34 -0.23 -13.53
CA ALA A 165 5.14 0.36 -14.08
C ALA A 165 5.35 1.85 -14.41
N SER A 166 6.04 2.58 -13.54
CA SER A 166 6.34 4.00 -13.74
C SER A 166 7.24 4.27 -14.93
N LEU A 167 8.22 3.40 -15.20
CA LEU A 167 9.06 3.50 -16.41
C LEU A 167 8.24 3.44 -17.71
N LYS A 168 7.14 2.69 -17.70
CA LYS A 168 6.28 2.48 -18.89
C LYS A 168 5.11 3.46 -18.97
N TYR A 169 4.85 4.21 -17.91
CA TYR A 169 3.64 5.03 -17.80
C TYR A 169 3.56 6.18 -18.79
N PRO A 170 4.63 6.99 -19.02
CA PRO A 170 4.53 8.11 -19.97
C PRO A 170 4.12 7.68 -21.37
N GLU A 171 4.67 6.57 -21.86
CA GLU A 171 4.31 6.04 -23.18
C GLU A 171 2.88 5.52 -23.21
N TRP A 172 2.46 4.81 -22.15
CA TRP A 172 1.10 4.30 -22.03
C TRP A 172 0.09 5.45 -21.97
N LYS A 173 0.29 6.44 -21.09
CA LYS A 173 -0.66 7.53 -20.85
C LYS A 173 -0.88 8.40 -22.09
N ARG A 174 0.17 8.60 -22.90
CA ARG A 174 0.08 9.28 -24.21
C ARG A 174 -0.96 8.66 -25.15
N LYS A 175 -1.20 7.35 -25.02
CA LYS A 175 -2.14 6.57 -25.84
C LYS A 175 -3.53 6.41 -25.18
N HIS A 176 -3.72 6.87 -23.93
CA HIS A 176 -4.92 6.59 -23.13
C HIS A 176 -5.40 7.87 -22.41
N ASN A 177 -6.03 8.78 -23.16
CA ASN A 177 -6.57 10.04 -22.67
C ASN A 177 -5.53 10.84 -21.85
N PRO A 178 -4.46 11.35 -22.49
CA PRO A 178 -3.32 11.95 -21.78
C PRO A 178 -3.66 13.17 -20.91
N SER A 179 -4.72 13.91 -21.27
CA SER A 179 -5.21 15.06 -20.52
C SER A 179 -6.12 14.70 -19.34
N LEU A 180 -6.62 13.45 -19.27
CA LEU A 180 -7.51 12.99 -18.21
C LEU A 180 -6.67 12.58 -16.98
N LYS A 181 -6.61 13.47 -16.00
CA LYS A 181 -5.93 13.31 -14.71
C LYS A 181 -6.79 13.94 -13.60
N PRO A 182 -7.93 13.34 -13.22
CA PRO A 182 -8.84 13.91 -12.22
C PRO A 182 -8.20 14.10 -10.83
N TRP A 183 -7.10 13.40 -10.53
CA TRP A 183 -6.29 13.60 -9.33
C TRP A 183 -5.43 14.88 -9.35
N MET A 184 -5.13 15.43 -10.54
CA MET A 184 -4.45 16.73 -10.71
C MET A 184 -5.44 17.87 -10.99
N PHE A 185 -6.55 17.55 -11.64
CA PHE A 185 -7.56 18.48 -12.16
C PHE A 185 -8.95 18.07 -11.64
N PRO A 186 -9.31 18.45 -10.39
CA PRO A 186 -10.52 17.98 -9.73
C PRO A 186 -11.82 18.26 -10.50
N GLU A 187 -11.85 19.27 -11.37
CA GLU A 187 -12.97 19.57 -12.27
C GLU A 187 -13.27 18.46 -13.28
N GLN A 188 -12.32 17.56 -13.54
CA GLN A 188 -12.52 16.38 -14.39
C GLN A 188 -13.18 15.22 -13.63
N ASN A 189 -13.29 15.31 -12.29
CA ASN A 189 -13.84 14.26 -11.46
C ASN A 189 -15.37 14.26 -11.53
N THR A 190 -15.95 13.12 -11.94
CA THR A 190 -17.41 12.94 -12.10
C THR A 190 -18.04 12.09 -11.00
N LEU A 191 -17.27 11.75 -9.95
CA LEU A 191 -17.76 10.93 -8.85
C LEU A 191 -18.86 11.65 -8.04
N PRO A 192 -19.85 10.88 -7.54
CA PRO A 192 -20.86 11.43 -6.64
C PRO A 192 -20.21 11.92 -5.34
N CYS A 193 -20.75 12.99 -4.76
CA CYS A 193 -20.36 13.45 -3.44
C CYS A 193 -21.01 12.56 -2.37
N ILE A 194 -20.23 12.11 -1.39
CA ILE A 194 -20.70 11.27 -0.27
C ILE A 194 -20.46 12.02 1.03
N SER A 195 -21.41 11.93 1.97
CA SER A 195 -21.23 12.47 3.31
C SER A 195 -20.37 11.54 4.16
N VAL A 196 -19.40 12.09 4.89
CA VAL A 196 -18.58 11.32 5.85
C VAL A 196 -19.46 10.63 6.91
N ALA A 197 -20.62 11.20 7.23
CA ALA A 197 -21.57 10.62 8.19
C ALA A 197 -22.23 9.32 7.70
N GLU A 198 -22.18 9.04 6.39
CA GLU A 198 -22.67 7.78 5.81
C GLU A 198 -21.63 6.65 5.95
N LEU A 199 -20.40 6.98 6.33
CA LEU A 199 -19.32 6.00 6.51
C LEU A 199 -19.31 5.44 7.93
N THR A 200 -19.11 4.13 8.03
CA THR A 200 -18.98 3.42 9.31
C THR A 200 -17.55 2.97 9.54
N LEU A 201 -17.05 3.16 10.76
CA LEU A 201 -15.73 2.69 11.15
C LEU A 201 -15.65 1.16 11.03
N GLN A 202 -14.69 0.68 10.24
CA GLN A 202 -14.38 -0.75 10.17
C GLN A 202 -13.60 -1.16 11.42
N ARG A 203 -14.24 -1.86 12.36
CA ARG A 203 -13.59 -2.40 13.56
C ARG A 203 -12.99 -3.77 13.23
N GLY A 204 -11.67 -3.89 13.38
CA GLY A 204 -10.95 -5.13 13.12
C GLY A 204 -11.37 -6.28 14.04
N ASP A 205 -11.52 -5.99 15.33
CA ASP A 205 -11.70 -6.98 16.40
C ASP A 205 -13.08 -7.67 16.35
N SER A 206 -14.10 -7.00 15.81
CA SER A 206 -15.44 -7.58 15.62
C SER A 206 -15.53 -8.59 14.47
N LEU A 207 -14.42 -8.83 13.76
CA LEU A 207 -14.33 -9.70 12.57
C LEU A 207 -13.37 -10.89 12.77
N GLU A 208 -12.82 -11.09 13.98
CA GLU A 208 -11.86 -12.18 14.27
C GLU A 208 -12.56 -13.44 14.78
N ASN A 209 -12.13 -14.61 14.27
CA ASN A 209 -12.57 -15.93 14.73
C ASN A 209 -11.39 -16.92 14.89
N ILE A 210 -10.15 -16.46 15.10
CA ILE A 210 -8.96 -17.33 15.19
C ILE A 210 -8.36 -17.28 16.59
N ASP A 211 -8.14 -18.44 17.20
CA ASP A 211 -7.38 -18.61 18.44
C ASP A 211 -5.89 -18.89 18.12
N GLU A 212 -5.00 -17.97 18.51
CA GLU A 212 -3.55 -18.05 18.29
C GLU A 212 -2.74 -18.38 19.55
N SER A 213 -3.40 -18.75 20.66
CA SER A 213 -2.76 -18.92 21.98
C SER A 213 -1.66 -20.01 22.06
N GLY A 214 -1.56 -20.89 21.06
CA GLY A 214 -0.62 -22.01 21.03
C GLY A 214 0.55 -21.92 20.05
N VAL A 215 0.76 -20.80 19.33
CA VAL A 215 1.74 -20.75 18.24
C VAL A 215 3.01 -19.98 18.61
N SER A 216 4.17 -20.65 18.59
CA SER A 216 5.49 -20.04 18.80
C SER A 216 6.26 -19.89 17.48
N GLU A 217 6.95 -18.76 17.30
CA GLU A 217 7.81 -18.52 16.14
C GLU A 217 9.09 -19.37 16.23
N GLU A 218 9.23 -20.39 15.38
CA GLU A 218 10.53 -21.04 15.18
C GLU A 218 11.47 -20.09 14.40
N LYS A 219 12.45 -19.54 15.11
CA LYS A 219 13.53 -18.73 14.54
C LYS A 219 14.48 -19.62 13.74
N THR A 220 14.16 -19.94 12.50
CA THR A 220 15.15 -20.49 11.57
C THR A 220 16.09 -19.37 11.12
N ASN A 221 17.29 -19.33 11.72
CA ASN A 221 18.42 -18.56 11.19
C ASN A 221 18.79 -19.13 9.83
N HIS A 222 18.53 -18.39 8.76
CA HIS A 222 19.16 -18.68 7.47
C HIS A 222 20.53 -18.03 7.45
N SER A 223 21.56 -18.87 7.59
CA SER A 223 22.89 -18.57 7.08
C SER A 223 22.79 -18.31 5.58
N ASP A 224 23.38 -17.20 5.15
CA ASP A 224 23.75 -17.00 3.75
C ASP A 224 24.64 -18.17 3.33
N ASP A 225 24.21 -18.93 2.31
CA ASP A 225 25.11 -19.67 1.44
C ASP A 225 24.41 -20.03 0.12
N GLU A 226 25.17 -19.78 -0.96
CA GLU A 226 25.08 -20.31 -2.32
C GLU A 226 23.91 -19.89 -3.24
N GLU A 227 24.22 -19.07 -4.24
CA GLU A 227 24.55 -19.63 -5.57
C GLU A 227 25.33 -18.59 -6.40
N THR A 228 26.38 -19.13 -7.03
CA THR A 228 27.36 -18.54 -7.97
C THR A 228 26.76 -17.85 -9.18
#